data_AF-A0A9K3HT87-F1
#
_entry.id   AF-A0A9K3HT87-F1
#
_cell.length_a   1.000
_cell.length_b   1.000
_cell.length_c   1.000
_cell.angle_alpha   90.00
_cell.angle_beta   90.00
_cell.angle_gamma   90.00
#
_symmetry.space_group_name_H-M   'P 1'
#
loop_
_entity.id
_entity.type
_entity.pdbx_description
1 polymer ?
#
loop_
_entity_poly.entity_id
_entity_poly.type
_entity_poly.pdbx_seq_one_letter_code
_entity_poly.pdbx_strand_id
1 'polypeptide(L)'
;MAPVNNNYEHPPKFKVTIVGSGIWGSVASKLIALTHEVKMWVFEEILPCGEKLTDAINRTNENVKYLLGIKLGHNVVAGPDLENFLIIRAHHLSLC
;
A
#
# COMPACT_ATOMS: atom_id res chain seq x y z
N MET A 1 41.37 8.71 -21.15
CA MET A 1 40.48 8.62 -19.98
C MET A 1 39.08 9.01 -20.43
N ALA A 2 38.18 8.03 -20.59
CA ALA A 2 36.77 8.30 -20.87
C ALA A 2 36.08 8.74 -19.57
N PRO A 3 35.05 9.61 -19.62
CA PRO A 3 34.32 10.02 -18.42
C PRO A 3 33.53 8.83 -17.88
N VAL A 4 33.69 8.56 -16.58
CA VAL A 4 32.88 7.58 -15.85
C VAL A 4 31.50 8.21 -15.62
N ASN A 5 30.54 7.82 -16.44
CA ASN A 5 29.13 8.12 -16.27
C ASN A 5 28.55 7.26 -15.13
N ASN A 6 28.55 7.81 -13.91
CA ASN A 6 27.86 7.25 -12.74
C ASN A 6 26.33 7.36 -12.87
N ASN A 7 25.76 6.87 -13.97
CA ASN A 7 24.34 6.59 -14.07
C ASN A 7 24.07 5.29 -13.33
N TYR A 8 24.11 5.34 -12.00
CA TYR A 8 23.42 4.34 -11.20
C TYR A 8 21.93 4.59 -11.42
N GLU A 9 21.38 4.05 -12.53
CA GLU A 9 19.94 3.82 -12.62
C GLU A 9 19.57 2.99 -11.38
N HIS A 10 18.92 3.64 -10.41
CA HIS A 10 18.36 2.93 -9.28
C HIS A 10 17.50 1.80 -9.86
N PRO A 11 17.68 0.54 -9.39
CA PRO A 11 16.85 -0.55 -9.85
C PRO A 11 15.39 -0.17 -9.70
N PRO A 12 14.50 -0.58 -10.62
CA PRO A 12 13.11 -0.13 -10.65
C PRO A 12 12.51 -0.28 -9.25
N LYS A 13 11.97 0.82 -8.70
CA LYS A 13 11.31 0.83 -7.39
C LYS A 13 10.33 -0.35 -7.35
N PHE A 14 10.62 -1.34 -6.51
CA PHE A 14 9.77 -2.51 -6.40
C PHE A 14 8.37 -2.07 -6.01
N LYS A 15 7.38 -2.45 -6.81
CA LYS A 15 5.97 -2.26 -6.46
C LYS A 15 5.56 -3.40 -5.56
N VAL A 16 5.06 -3.07 -4.37
CA VAL A 16 4.62 -4.05 -3.38
C VAL A 16 3.11 -3.97 -3.24
N THR A 17 2.47 -5.14 -3.32
CA THR A 17 1.04 -5.27 -3.05
C THR A 17 0.84 -6.10 -1.79
N ILE A 18 0.04 -5.58 -0.86
CA ILE A 18 -0.45 -6.29 0.33
C ILE A 18 -1.89 -6.71 0.06
N VAL A 19 -2.17 -8.00 0.21
CA VAL A 19 -3.52 -8.54 0.11
C VAL A 19 -4.01 -8.84 1.52
N GLY A 20 -4.90 -7.99 2.01
CA GLY A 20 -5.48 -8.10 3.34
C GLY A 20 -5.42 -6.76 4.08
N SER A 21 -6.55 -6.36 4.68
CA SER A 21 -6.70 -5.07 5.36
C SER A 21 -6.96 -5.15 6.86
N GLY A 22 -6.80 -6.34 7.45
CA GLY A 22 -6.86 -6.52 8.90
C GLY A 22 -5.70 -5.82 9.63
N ILE A 23 -5.60 -6.09 10.93
CA ILE A 23 -4.57 -5.51 11.80
C ILE A 23 -3.16 -5.77 11.23
N TRP A 24 -2.84 -7.03 10.91
CA TRP A 24 -1.52 -7.40 10.39
C TRP A 24 -1.23 -6.83 9.01
N GLY A 25 -2.19 -6.86 8.09
CA GLY A 25 -2.03 -6.24 6.77
C GLY A 25 -1.77 -4.73 6.86
N SER A 26 -2.43 -4.05 7.81
CA SER A 26 -2.22 -2.61 8.07
C SER A 26 -0.82 -2.33 8.65
N VAL A 27 -0.37 -3.14 9.62
CA VAL A 27 0.99 -3.01 10.20
C VAL A 27 2.07 -3.32 9.16
N ALA A 28 1.90 -4.37 8.36
CA ALA A 28 2.82 -4.72 7.28
C ALA A 28 2.91 -3.60 6.23
N SER A 29 1.76 -3.07 5.82
CA SER A 29 1.69 -1.93 4.89
C SER A 29 2.46 -0.73 5.42
N LYS A 30 2.28 -0.38 6.70
CA LYS A 30 3.03 0.70 7.35
C LYS A 30 4.54 0.47 7.35
N LEU A 31 4.98 -0.74 7.66
CA LEU A 31 6.41 -1.06 7.71
C LEU A 31 7.06 -0.94 6.33
N ILE A 32 6.41 -1.47 5.30
CA ILE A 32 6.93 -1.44 3.92
C ILE A 32 6.86 -0.03 3.35
N ALA A 33 5.85 0.74 3.73
CA ALA A 33 5.71 2.15 3.37
C ALA A 33 6.85 3.04 3.87
N LEU A 34 7.70 2.58 4.80
CA LEU A 34 8.91 3.33 5.17
C LEU A 34 9.93 3.44 4.03
N THR A 35 9.85 2.57 3.02
CA THR A 35 10.85 2.45 1.95
C THR A 35 10.26 2.36 0.55
N HIS A 36 9.01 1.92 0.39
CA HIS A 36 8.38 1.64 -0.91
C HIS A 36 6.96 2.19 -0.99
N GLU A 37 6.47 2.43 -2.21
CA GLU A 37 5.03 2.64 -2.44
C GLU A 37 4.29 1.31 -2.26
N VAL A 38 3.20 1.33 -1.49
CA VAL A 38 2.43 0.14 -1.14
C VAL A 38 1.03 0.25 -1.70
N LYS A 39 0.63 -0.78 -2.43
CA LYS A 39 -0.75 -0.99 -2.84
C LYS A 39 -1.40 -1.97 -1.89
N MET A 40 -2.43 -1.54 -1.18
CA MET A 40 -3.14 -2.34 -0.20
C MET A 40 -4.50 -2.73 -0.76
N TRP A 41 -4.71 -4.02 -0.99
CA TRP A 41 -6.04 -4.52 -1.29
C TRP A 41 -6.86 -4.56 0.01
N VAL A 42 -8.01 -3.90 -0.05
CA VAL A 42 -8.94 -3.76 1.06
C VAL A 42 -10.28 -4.30 0.58
N PHE A 43 -10.80 -5.33 1.24
CA PHE A 43 -12.18 -5.76 0.96
C PHE A 43 -13.11 -4.56 1.19
N GLU A 44 -13.95 -4.24 0.19
CA GLU A 44 -14.75 -3.02 0.25
C GLU A 44 -15.81 -3.12 1.34
N GLU A 45 -15.80 -2.15 2.25
CA GLU A 45 -16.72 -2.08 3.38
C GLU A 45 -17.25 -0.66 3.52
N ILE A 46 -18.52 -0.53 3.91
CA ILE A 46 -19.14 0.77 4.20
C ILE A 46 -19.03 1.03 5.70
N LEU A 47 -18.38 2.13 6.07
CA LEU A 47 -18.28 2.61 7.44
C LEU A 47 -19.65 3.08 7.96
N PRO A 48 -19.87 3.17 9.28
CA PRO A 48 -21.13 3.68 9.85
C PRO A 48 -21.52 5.09 9.39
N CYS A 49 -20.55 5.89 8.94
CA CYS A 49 -20.77 7.22 8.35
C CYS A 49 -21.23 7.18 6.88
N GLY A 50 -21.31 6.02 6.26
CA GLY A 50 -21.64 5.84 4.83
C GLY A 50 -20.45 5.96 3.87
N GLU A 51 -19.25 6.27 4.38
CA GLU A 51 -18.01 6.34 3.58
C GLU A 51 -17.44 4.94 3.32
N LYS A 52 -16.85 4.72 2.15
CA LYS A 52 -16.09 3.51 1.85
C LYS A 52 -14.81 3.45 2.67
N LEU A 53 -14.47 2.27 3.18
CA LEU A 53 -13.24 2.07 3.95
C LEU A 53 -11.99 2.43 3.14
N THR A 54 -11.97 2.12 1.84
CA THR A 54 -10.89 2.46 0.91
C THR A 54 -10.70 3.97 0.79
N ASP A 55 -11.79 4.72 0.62
CA ASP A 55 -11.78 6.18 0.53
C ASP A 55 -11.31 6.82 1.84
N ALA A 56 -11.82 6.33 2.98
CA ALA A 56 -11.40 6.78 4.30
C ALA A 56 -9.91 6.56 4.53
N ILE A 57 -9.37 5.39 4.15
CA ILE A 57 -7.93 5.09 4.24
C ILE A 57 -7.11 6.03 3.36
N ASN A 58 -7.50 6.22 2.09
CA ASN A 58 -6.75 7.08 1.18
C ASN A 58 -6.77 8.55 1.60
N ARG A 59 -7.87 9.02 2.17
CA ARG A 59 -8.03 10.41 2.65
C ARG A 59 -7.28 10.67 3.95
N THR A 60 -7.27 9.71 4.87
CA THR A 60 -6.72 9.90 6.23
C THR A 60 -5.36 9.24 6.45
N ASN A 61 -4.91 8.43 5.50
CA ASN A 61 -3.79 7.49 5.61
C ASN A 61 -3.90 6.60 6.85
N GLU A 62 -5.11 6.21 7.23
CA GLU A 62 -5.38 5.45 8.46
C GLU A 62 -6.49 4.44 8.24
N ASN A 63 -6.28 3.22 8.74
CA ASN A 63 -7.33 2.21 8.76
C ASN A 63 -8.19 2.40 10.03
N VAL A 64 -9.14 3.32 9.95
CA VAL A 64 -10.00 3.72 11.09
C VAL A 64 -10.82 2.57 11.68
N LYS A 65 -10.95 1.44 10.96
CA LYS A 65 -11.66 0.25 11.44
C LYS A 65 -10.74 -0.75 12.14
N TYR A 66 -9.60 -1.08 11.53
CA TYR A 66 -8.73 -2.17 12.01
C TYR A 66 -7.44 -1.70 12.69
N LEU A 67 -7.05 -0.42 12.54
CA LEU A 67 -5.84 0.14 13.13
C LEU A 67 -6.00 1.63 13.49
N LEU A 68 -6.92 1.91 14.42
CA LEU A 68 -7.28 3.26 14.85
C LEU A 68 -6.10 3.99 15.52
N GLY A 69 -5.93 5.27 15.19
CA GLY A 69 -4.91 6.16 15.73
C GLY A 69 -3.52 6.03 15.10
N ILE A 70 -3.34 5.13 14.11
CA ILE A 70 -2.04 4.86 13.51
C ILE A 70 -2.05 5.17 12.01
N LYS A 71 -1.23 6.14 11.60
CA LYS A 71 -1.01 6.45 10.18
C LYS A 71 -0.18 5.37 9.49
N LEU A 72 -0.64 4.92 8.33
CA LEU A 72 -0.02 3.92 7.46
C LEU A 72 1.11 4.52 6.61
N GLY A 73 1.04 5.80 6.29
CA GLY A 73 1.97 6.49 5.38
C GLY A 73 1.26 7.05 4.15
N HIS A 74 1.78 8.14 3.60
CA HIS A 74 1.20 8.87 2.46
C HIS A 74 1.32 8.11 1.13
N ASN A 75 2.20 7.12 1.10
CA ASN A 75 2.53 6.25 -0.03
C ASN A 75 1.84 4.88 0.04
N VAL A 76 0.84 4.73 0.91
CA VAL A 76 -0.06 3.58 0.93
C VAL A 76 -1.34 3.96 0.18
N VAL A 77 -1.67 3.20 -0.87
CA VAL A 77 -2.88 3.38 -1.66
C VAL A 77 -3.78 2.17 -1.47
N ALA A 78 -4.96 2.39 -0.89
CA ALA A 78 -5.99 1.39 -0.68
C ALA A 78 -6.92 1.26 -1.89
N GLY A 79 -7.32 0.05 -2.25
CA GLY A 79 -8.35 -0.17 -3.25
C GLY A 79 -9.01 -1.54 -3.17
N PRO A 80 -10.23 -1.68 -3.73
CA PRO A 80 -11.03 -2.90 -3.61
C PRO A 80 -10.81 -3.92 -4.73
N ASP A 81 -10.23 -3.49 -5.84
CA ASP A 81 -10.08 -4.30 -7.04
C ASP A 81 -8.84 -5.18 -6.95
N LEU A 82 -9.02 -6.43 -6.54
CA LEU A 82 -7.93 -7.38 -6.40
C LEU A 82 -7.21 -7.64 -7.73
N GLU A 83 -7.96 -7.71 -8.83
CA GLU A 83 -7.42 -8.02 -10.15
C GLU A 83 -6.50 -6.88 -10.63
N ASN A 84 -6.93 -5.63 -10.49
CA ASN A 84 -6.09 -4.48 -10.78
C ASN A 84 -4.84 -4.43 -9.88
N PHE A 85 -4.96 -4.81 -8.61
CA PHE A 85 -3.82 -4.78 -7.67
C PHE A 85 -2.80 -5.92 -7.89
N LEU A 86 -3.24 -7.05 -8.46
CA LEU A 86 -2.39 -8.20 -8.80
C LEU A 86 -1.80 -8.12 -10.21
N ILE A 87 -2.51 -7.53 -11.18
CA ILE A 87 -2.05 -7.39 -12.57
C ILE A 87 -0.90 -6.38 -12.68
N ILE A 88 -0.85 -5.38 -11.80
CA ILE A 88 0.27 -4.46 -11.71
C ILE A 88 1.45 -5.25 -11.16
N ARG A 89 2.36 -5.71 -12.03
CA ARG A 89 3.57 -6.50 -11.74
C ARG A 89 4.16 -6.22 -10.35
N ALA A 90 3.61 -6.88 -9.35
CA ALA A 90 4.12 -6.83 -8.00
C ALA A 90 5.31 -7.77 -8.00
N HIS A 91 6.49 -7.24 -7.70
CA HIS A 91 7.67 -8.09 -7.55
C HIS A 91 7.59 -8.93 -6.28
N HIS A 92 6.79 -8.50 -5.31
CA HIS A 92 6.53 -9.19 -4.06
C HIS A 92 5.06 -9.06 -3.67
N LEU A 93 4.43 -10.19 -3.38
CA LEU A 93 3.06 -10.29 -2.88
C LEU A 93 3.11 -10.83 -1.45
N SER A 94 2.52 -10.09 -0.51
CA SER A 94 2.33 -10.57 0.86
C SER A 94 0.85 -10.82 1.11
N LEU A 95 0.53 -12.04 1.55
CA LEU A 95 -0.81 -12.45 1.95
C LEU A 95 -0.89 -12.35 3.48
N CYS A 96 -1.88 -11.62 4.00
CA CYS A 96 -2.06 -11.36 5.43
C CYS A 96 -3.51 -11.63 5.87
#